data_AF-A0A0C2FSM7-F1
#
_entry.id   AF-A0A0C2FSM7-F1
#
_cell.length_a   1.000
_cell.length_b   1.000
_cell.length_c   1.000
_cell.angle_alpha   90.00
_cell.angle_beta   90.00
_cell.angle_gamma   90.00
#
_symmetry.space_group_name_H-M   'P 1'
#
loop_
_entity.id
_entity.type
_entity.pdbx_description
1 polymer ?
#
loop_
_entity_poly.entity_id
_entity_poly.type
_entity_poly.pdbx_seq_one_letter_code
_entity_poly.pdbx_strand_id
1 'polypeptide(L)'
;MVNGQVKVNAGKFFDILTGSVINRMIFSERFTDENAEEFFRLKREIDDTFVRMNAFDFALEKWTMDLPLIKQRWKTMTLPQEKLVDFIDKRVAQRKQDIATGKHHIEEDGHDFVDAYLLKMESDRKEGVDPSRMYKYVHI
;
A
#
# COMPACT_ATOMS: atom_id res chain seq x y z
N MET A 1 2.53 -20.03 27.20
CA MET A 1 2.91 -19.60 28.57
C MET A 1 4.16 -20.35 28.95
N VAL A 2 5.26 -19.66 29.28
CA VAL A 2 6.45 -20.26 29.89
C VAL A 2 6.77 -19.37 31.09
N ASN A 3 6.65 -19.91 32.30
CA ASN A 3 6.98 -19.27 33.59
C ASN A 3 6.11 -18.08 34.07
N GLY A 4 4.78 -18.09 33.88
CA GLY A 4 3.89 -17.10 34.50
C GLY A 4 4.06 -15.64 34.06
N GLN A 5 4.95 -15.38 33.10
CA GLN A 5 5.17 -14.06 32.51
C GLN A 5 4.54 -13.99 31.12
N VAL A 6 3.72 -12.97 30.88
CA VAL A 6 3.21 -12.65 29.55
C VAL A 6 4.33 -11.97 28.77
N LYS A 7 4.88 -12.65 27.75
CA LYS A 7 5.81 -12.03 26.80
C LYS A 7 5.01 -11.27 25.75
N VAL A 8 4.96 -9.95 25.87
CA VAL A 8 4.39 -9.07 24.84
C VAL A 8 5.52 -8.63 23.90
N ASN A 9 5.34 -8.82 22.59
CA ASN A 9 6.20 -8.20 21.59
C ASN A 9 5.72 -6.76 21.37
N ALA A 10 6.36 -5.80 22.03
CA ALA A 10 5.99 -4.39 21.96
C ALA A 10 6.06 -3.83 20.52
N GLY A 11 7.04 -4.25 19.72
CA GLY A 11 7.17 -3.81 18.32
C GLY A 11 5.95 -4.21 17.48
N LYS A 12 5.56 -5.49 17.53
CA LYS A 12 4.36 -5.98 16.84
C LYS A 12 3.10 -5.24 17.28
N PHE A 13 2.99 -4.93 18.57
CA PHE A 13 1.85 -4.19 19.11
C PHE A 13 1.78 -2.75 18.56
N PHE A 14 2.90 -2.02 18.57
CA PHE A 14 2.94 -0.66 18.01
C PHE A 14 2.70 -0.64 16.50
N ASP A 15 3.18 -1.64 15.76
CA ASP A 15 2.90 -1.74 14.32
C ASP A 15 1.40 -1.96 14.04
N ILE A 16 0.69 -2.74 14.86
CA ILE A 16 -0.78 -2.90 14.76
C ILE A 16 -1.49 -1.59 15.01
N LEU A 17 -1.12 -0.87 16.07
CA LEU A 17 -1.77 0.39 16.43
C LEU A 17 -1.57 1.43 15.32
N THR A 18 -0.32 1.63 14.91
CA THR A 18 0.02 2.61 13.88
C THR A 18 -0.61 2.24 12.54
N GLY A 19 -0.49 0.96 12.16
CA GLY A 19 -1.13 0.45 10.95
C GLY A 19 -2.63 0.65 10.96
N SER A 20 -3.31 0.37 12.07
CA SER A 20 -4.76 0.53 12.18
C SER A 20 -5.22 1.98 12.07
N VAL A 21 -4.46 2.92 12.64
CA VAL A 21 -4.72 4.36 12.50
C VAL A 21 -4.60 4.78 11.05
N ILE A 22 -3.50 4.43 10.38
CA ILE A 22 -3.27 4.74 8.97
C ILE A 22 -4.33 4.10 8.08
N ASN A 23 -4.63 2.80 8.28
CA ASN A 23 -5.61 2.08 7.48
C ASN A 23 -7.02 2.68 7.61
N ARG A 24 -7.38 3.14 8.81
CA ARG A 24 -8.63 3.85 9.04
C ARG A 24 -8.67 5.21 8.34
N MET A 25 -7.55 5.94 8.30
CA MET A 25 -7.49 7.20 7.55
C MET A 25 -7.58 6.99 6.04
N ILE A 26 -7.01 5.89 5.53
CA ILE A 26 -6.97 5.61 4.09
C ILE A 26 -8.28 5.01 3.58
N PHE A 27 -8.80 3.99 4.25
CA PHE A 27 -9.92 3.16 3.76
C PHE A 27 -11.14 3.16 4.68
N SER A 28 -11.16 3.94 5.76
CA SER A 28 -12.18 3.85 6.82
C SER A 28 -12.30 2.47 7.48
N GLU A 29 -11.34 1.58 7.24
CA GLU A 29 -11.36 0.19 7.70
C GLU A 29 -10.40 0.00 8.87
N ARG A 30 -10.81 -0.83 9.84
CA ARG A 30 -9.91 -1.33 10.88
C ARG A 30 -9.28 -2.63 10.41
N PHE A 31 -8.07 -2.89 10.87
CA PHE A 31 -7.52 -4.23 10.71
C PHE A 31 -8.30 -5.23 11.58
N THR A 32 -8.78 -6.31 10.97
CA THR A 32 -9.22 -7.57 11.59
C THR A 32 -8.00 -8.49 11.76
N ASP A 33 -8.14 -9.59 12.51
CA ASP A 33 -7.02 -10.52 12.72
C ASP A 33 -6.49 -11.10 11.38
N GLU A 34 -7.36 -11.34 10.41
CA GLU A 34 -7.02 -11.90 9.09
C GLU A 34 -6.30 -10.90 8.18
N ASN A 35 -6.80 -9.66 8.06
CA ASN A 35 -6.18 -8.66 7.18
C ASN A 35 -4.92 -8.04 7.81
N ALA A 36 -4.82 -8.07 9.15
CA ALA A 36 -3.63 -7.68 9.89
C ALA A 36 -2.48 -8.62 9.56
N GLU A 37 -2.73 -9.94 9.51
CA GLU A 37 -1.70 -10.93 9.21
C GLU A 37 -1.09 -10.71 7.81
N GLU A 38 -1.93 -10.48 6.80
CA GLU A 38 -1.47 -10.16 5.45
C GLU A 38 -0.64 -8.88 5.42
N PHE A 39 -1.11 -7.82 6.08
CA PHE A 39 -0.36 -6.56 6.19
C PHE A 39 1.01 -6.77 6.87
N PHE A 40 1.08 -7.52 7.98
CA PHE A 40 2.35 -7.81 8.65
C PHE A 40 3.29 -8.68 7.84
N ARG A 41 2.76 -9.57 7.02
CA ARG A 41 3.57 -10.35 6.09
C ARG A 41 4.20 -9.43 5.06
N LEU A 42 3.40 -8.57 4.42
CA LEU A 42 3.90 -7.60 3.43
C LEU A 42 4.89 -6.61 4.02
N LYS A 43 4.59 -6.05 5.21
CA LYS A 43 5.50 -5.17 5.94
C LYS A 43 6.85 -5.84 6.18
N ARG A 44 6.84 -7.08 6.70
CA ARG A 44 8.08 -7.83 6.94
C ARG A 44 8.86 -8.09 5.65
N GLU A 45 8.19 -8.45 4.56
CA GLU A 45 8.88 -8.65 3.27
C GLU A 45 9.56 -7.36 2.77
N ILE A 46 8.93 -6.20 2.98
CA ILE A 46 9.49 -4.89 2.65
C ILE A 46 10.65 -4.54 3.58
N ASP A 47 10.47 -4.66 4.90
CA ASP A 47 11.50 -4.37 5.91
C ASP A 47 12.75 -5.24 5.67
N ASP A 48 12.54 -6.53 5.43
CA ASP A 48 13.61 -7.47 5.09
C ASP A 48 14.35 -7.07 3.80
N THR A 49 13.64 -6.46 2.85
CA THR A 49 14.24 -5.98 1.60
C THR A 49 15.16 -4.79 1.87
N PHE A 50 14.71 -3.83 2.68
CA PHE A 50 15.54 -2.71 3.12
C PHE A 50 16.78 -3.17 3.89
N VAL A 51 16.65 -4.16 4.77
CA VAL A 51 17.78 -4.73 5.53
C VAL A 51 18.80 -5.41 4.60
N ARG A 52 18.35 -6.01 3.49
CA ARG A 52 19.23 -6.67 2.50
C ARG A 52 19.83 -5.72 1.47
N MET A 53 19.41 -4.47 1.44
CA MET A 53 20.00 -3.45 0.56
C MET A 53 21.41 -3.10 1.04
N ASN A 54 22.32 -2.92 0.09
CA ASN A 54 23.69 -2.49 0.35
C ASN A 54 24.08 -1.34 -0.59
N ALA A 55 25.29 -0.78 -0.40
CA ALA A 55 25.76 0.37 -1.19
C ALA A 55 25.77 0.12 -2.71
N PHE A 56 25.93 -1.14 -3.16
CA PHE A 56 25.88 -1.48 -4.58
C PHE A 56 24.48 -1.27 -5.17
N ASP A 57 23.41 -1.55 -4.40
CA ASP A 57 22.03 -1.34 -4.86
C ASP A 57 21.72 0.13 -5.15
N PHE A 58 22.32 1.04 -4.37
CA PHE A 58 22.19 2.48 -4.59
C PHE A 58 23.03 3.00 -5.76
N ALA A 59 24.05 2.25 -6.18
CA ALA A 59 24.94 2.60 -7.29
C ALA A 59 24.46 2.06 -8.64
N LEU A 60 23.32 1.35 -8.68
CA LEU A 60 22.76 0.80 -9.92
C LEU A 60 22.18 1.91 -10.80
N GLU A 61 22.69 2.04 -12.03
CA GLU A 61 22.14 2.92 -13.05
C GLU A 61 21.24 2.16 -14.03
N LYS A 62 20.39 2.89 -14.78
CA LYS A 62 19.41 2.29 -15.70
C LYS A 62 20.02 1.31 -16.71
N TRP A 63 21.25 1.56 -17.19
CA TRP A 63 21.93 0.68 -18.14
C TRP A 63 22.37 -0.66 -17.52
N THR A 64 22.52 -0.72 -16.20
CA THR A 64 22.93 -1.95 -15.49
C THR A 64 21.77 -2.94 -15.35
N MET A 65 20.53 -2.49 -15.56
CA MET A 65 19.31 -3.30 -15.40
C MET A 65 19.15 -4.39 -16.48
N ASP A 66 19.91 -4.32 -17.57
CA ASP A 66 19.89 -5.34 -18.62
C ASP A 66 20.77 -6.55 -18.30
N LEU A 67 21.66 -6.44 -17.30
CA LEU A 67 22.52 -7.55 -16.88
C LEU A 67 21.70 -8.61 -16.11
N PRO A 68 21.77 -9.91 -16.45
CA PRO A 68 20.89 -10.94 -15.89
C PRO A 68 20.84 -11.01 -14.36
N LEU A 69 22.01 -10.91 -13.70
CA LEU A 69 22.10 -10.98 -12.23
C LEU A 69 21.52 -9.73 -11.56
N ILE A 70 21.76 -8.55 -12.13
CA ILE A 70 21.24 -7.28 -11.61
C ILE A 70 19.73 -7.21 -11.82
N LYS A 71 19.25 -7.63 -13.00
CA LYS A 71 17.82 -7.75 -13.30
C LYS A 71 17.10 -8.68 -12.33
N GLN A 72 17.67 -9.84 -12.05
CA GLN A 72 17.10 -10.79 -11.09
C GLN A 72 17.06 -10.19 -9.68
N ARG A 73 18.17 -9.57 -9.24
CA ARG A 73 18.23 -8.90 -7.94
C ARG A 73 17.21 -7.77 -7.83
N TRP A 74 17.10 -6.92 -8.86
CA TRP A 74 16.12 -5.85 -8.93
C TRP A 74 14.70 -6.39 -8.82
N LYS A 75 14.36 -7.42 -9.60
CA LYS A 75 13.04 -8.09 -9.52
C LYS A 75 12.75 -8.63 -8.11
N THR A 76 13.74 -9.24 -7.46
CA THR A 76 13.57 -9.72 -6.07
C THR A 76 13.37 -8.56 -5.09
N MET A 77 14.05 -7.42 -5.31
CA MET A 77 13.92 -6.23 -4.48
C MET A 77 12.62 -5.45 -4.73
N THR A 78 12.00 -5.54 -5.91
CA THR A 78 10.74 -4.84 -6.24
C THR A 78 9.48 -5.67 -5.99
N LEU A 79 9.60 -7.00 -5.91
CA LEU A 79 8.46 -7.90 -5.75
C LEU A 79 7.61 -7.61 -4.50
N PRO A 80 8.17 -7.32 -3.30
CA PRO A 80 7.35 -6.98 -2.13
C PRO A 80 6.54 -5.70 -2.32
N GLN A 81 7.08 -4.71 -3.02
CA GLN A 81 6.39 -3.46 -3.35
C GLN A 81 5.29 -3.69 -4.38
N GLU A 82 5.53 -4.53 -5.40
CA GLU A 82 4.51 -4.96 -6.35
C GLU A 82 3.33 -5.62 -5.61
N LYS A 83 3.60 -6.54 -4.67
CA LYS A 83 2.55 -7.15 -3.84
C LYS A 83 1.80 -6.14 -2.95
N LEU A 84 2.48 -5.10 -2.46
CA LEU A 84 1.83 -4.04 -1.70
C LEU A 84 0.90 -3.20 -2.58
N VAL A 85 1.32 -2.89 -3.81
CA VAL A 85 0.47 -2.21 -4.80
C VAL A 85 -0.75 -3.07 -5.10
N ASP A 86 -0.57 -4.37 -5.39
CA ASP A 86 -1.69 -5.29 -5.63
C ASP A 86 -2.67 -5.35 -4.45
N PHE A 87 -2.17 -5.30 -3.21
CA PHE A 87 -2.99 -5.28 -2.01
C PHE A 87 -3.84 -4.00 -1.91
N ILE A 88 -3.28 -2.84 -2.25
CA ILE A 88 -3.99 -1.56 -2.30
C ILE A 88 -4.99 -1.56 -3.46
N ASP A 89 -4.59 -2.01 -4.64
CA ASP A 89 -5.42 -2.02 -5.85
C ASP A 89 -6.69 -2.83 -5.68
N LYS A 90 -6.62 -3.99 -5.03
CA LYS A 90 -7.79 -4.80 -4.71
C LYS A 90 -8.81 -4.03 -3.86
N ARG A 91 -8.34 -3.24 -2.90
CA ARG A 91 -9.21 -2.45 -2.01
C ARG A 91 -9.81 -1.25 -2.73
N VAL A 92 -9.02 -0.57 -3.56
CA VAL A 92 -9.52 0.52 -4.41
C VAL A 92 -10.56 -0.02 -5.40
N ALA A 93 -10.33 -1.18 -6.01
CA ALA A 93 -11.29 -1.83 -6.89
C ALA A 93 -12.59 -2.19 -6.15
N GLN A 94 -12.49 -2.76 -4.94
CA GLN A 94 -13.66 -3.03 -4.10
C GLN A 94 -14.42 -1.74 -3.77
N ARG A 95 -13.73 -0.65 -3.42
CA ARG A 95 -14.36 0.65 -3.16
C ARG A 95 -15.12 1.17 -4.38
N LYS A 96 -14.52 1.11 -5.57
CA LYS A 96 -15.19 1.48 -6.83
C LYS A 96 -16.46 0.65 -7.07
N GLN A 97 -16.40 -0.66 -6.80
CA GLN A 97 -17.58 -1.54 -6.91
C GLN A 97 -18.66 -1.18 -5.88
N ASP A 98 -18.29 -0.90 -4.63
CA ASP A 98 -19.22 -0.52 -3.56
C ASP A 98 -19.91 0.81 -3.89
N ILE A 99 -19.20 1.76 -4.51
CA ILE A 99 -19.79 3.00 -5.06
C ILE A 99 -20.78 2.69 -6.18
N ALA A 100 -20.37 1.87 -7.16
CA ALA A 100 -21.21 1.55 -8.32
C ALA A 100 -22.50 0.81 -7.95
N THR A 101 -22.46 0.01 -6.89
CA THR A 101 -23.63 -0.73 -6.36
C THR A 101 -24.47 0.08 -5.37
N GLY A 102 -24.04 1.30 -5.02
CA GLY A 102 -24.71 2.15 -4.03
C GLY A 102 -24.53 1.69 -2.58
N LYS A 103 -23.60 0.76 -2.30
CA LYS A 103 -23.25 0.32 -0.95
C LYS A 103 -22.38 1.35 -0.22
N HIS A 104 -21.59 2.13 -0.96
CA HIS A 104 -20.79 3.25 -0.46
C HIS A 104 -21.21 4.54 -1.14
N HIS A 105 -21.42 5.59 -0.35
CA HIS A 105 -21.75 6.92 -0.86
C HIS A 105 -20.62 7.89 -0.50
N ILE A 106 -20.12 8.61 -1.50
CA ILE A 106 -19.11 9.64 -1.29
C ILE A 106 -19.82 10.92 -0.86
N GLU A 107 -19.52 11.40 0.34
CA GLU A 107 -19.96 12.70 0.86
C GLU A 107 -19.14 13.86 0.25
N GLU A 108 -19.59 15.11 0.44
CA GLU A 108 -19.02 16.29 -0.22
C GLU A 108 -17.51 16.50 0.03
N ASP A 109 -17.02 16.15 1.23
CA ASP A 109 -15.60 16.24 1.60
C ASP A 109 -14.85 14.89 1.53
N GLY A 110 -15.56 13.79 1.20
CA GLY A 110 -15.04 12.42 1.28
C GLY A 110 -14.90 11.91 2.72
N HIS A 111 -15.21 10.64 2.95
CA HIS A 111 -15.16 10.05 4.30
C HIS A 111 -13.74 9.58 4.69
N ASP A 112 -12.90 9.27 3.69
CA ASP A 112 -11.50 8.91 3.85
C ASP A 112 -10.64 9.39 2.69
N PHE A 113 -9.35 9.08 2.75
CA PHE A 113 -8.39 9.46 1.73
C PHE A 113 -8.77 8.95 0.33
N VAL A 114 -9.30 7.73 0.21
CA VAL A 114 -9.67 7.19 -1.11
C VAL A 114 -10.83 7.98 -1.70
N ASP A 115 -11.84 8.30 -0.90
CA ASP A 115 -12.96 9.14 -1.34
C ASP A 115 -12.50 10.53 -1.78
N ALA A 116 -11.68 11.20 -0.95
CA ALA A 116 -11.13 12.51 -1.26
C ALA A 116 -10.28 12.48 -2.55
N TYR A 117 -9.51 11.42 -2.75
CA TYR A 117 -8.71 11.23 -3.96
C TYR A 117 -9.57 11.04 -5.20
N LEU A 118 -10.65 10.25 -5.12
CA LEU A 118 -11.61 10.07 -6.22
C LEU A 118 -12.34 11.37 -6.57
N LEU A 119 -12.76 12.15 -5.56
CA LEU A 119 -13.36 13.47 -5.76
C LEU A 119 -12.39 14.42 -6.47
N LYS A 120 -11.11 14.44 -6.05
CA LYS A 120 -10.09 15.27 -6.69
C LYS A 120 -9.84 14.86 -8.13
N MET A 121 -9.77 13.55 -8.42
CA MET A 121 -9.67 13.04 -9.79
C MET A 121 -10.83 13.49 -10.68
N GLU A 122 -12.05 13.48 -10.15
CA GLU A 122 -13.23 13.93 -10.88
C GLU A 122 -13.21 15.44 -11.13
N SER A 123 -12.83 16.24 -10.12
CA SER A 123 -12.66 17.69 -10.26
C SER A 123 -11.64 18.03 -11.35
N ASP A 124 -10.47 17.39 -11.30
CA ASP A 124 -9.39 17.60 -12.26
C ASP A 124 -9.82 17.22 -13.69
N ARG A 125 -10.60 16.14 -13.83
CA ARG A 125 -11.19 15.76 -15.12
C ARG A 125 -12.15 16.83 -15.65
N LYS A 126 -13.00 17.41 -14.80
CA LYS A 126 -13.92 18.50 -15.17
C LYS A 126 -13.17 19.78 -15.55
N GLU A 127 -12.04 20.04 -14.91
CA GLU A 127 -11.14 21.17 -15.18
C GLU A 127 -10.24 20.95 -16.41
N GLY A 128 -10.29 19.78 -17.05
CA GLY A 128 -9.49 19.46 -18.23
C GLY A 128 -8.00 19.21 -17.93
N VAL A 129 -7.66 18.90 -16.68
CA VAL A 129 -6.30 18.51 -16.28
C VAL A 129 -5.98 17.15 -16.90
N ASP A 130 -4.81 17.04 -17.53
CA ASP A 130 -4.33 15.80 -18.14
C ASP A 130 -4.14 14.70 -17.06
N PRO A 131 -4.98 13.64 -17.05
CA PRO A 131 -4.90 12.59 -16.06
C PRO A 131 -3.57 11.82 -16.12
N SER A 132 -2.90 11.79 -17.28
CA SER A 132 -1.62 11.10 -17.44
C SER A 132 -0.46 11.78 -16.72
N ARG A 133 -0.60 13.08 -16.40
CA ARG A 133 0.38 13.85 -15.61
C ARG A 133 0.20 13.67 -14.10
N MET A 134 -1.03 13.59 -13.61
CA MET A 134 -1.32 13.51 -12.16
C MET A 134 -1.63 12.09 -11.65
N TYR A 135 -2.19 11.21 -12.48
CA TYR A 135 -2.77 9.93 -12.07
C TYR A 135 -2.17 8.74 -12.82
N LYS A 136 -0.85 8.76 -13.03
CA LYS A 136 -0.09 7.82 -13.88
C LYS A 136 -0.32 6.33 -13.59
N TYR A 137 -0.76 5.98 -12.38
CA TYR A 137 -0.92 4.60 -11.91
C TYR A 137 -2.37 4.20 -11.60
N VAL A 138 -3.36 5.08 -11.85
CA VAL A 138 -4.77 4.80 -11.57
C VAL A 138 -5.57 4.94 -12.85
N HIS A 139 -5.93 3.80 -13.45
CA HIS A 139 -6.79 3.77 -14.63
C HIS A 139 -8.28 3.79 -14.21
N ILE A 140 -9.09 4.57 -14.94
CA ILE A 140 -10.54 4.69 -14.77
C ILE A 140 -11.22 3.58 -15.58
#